data_AF-A0A954GGF2-F1
#
_entry.id   AF-A0A954GGF2-F1
#
_cell.length_a   1.000
_cell.length_b   1.000
_cell.length_c   1.000
_cell.angle_alpha   90.00
_cell.angle_beta   90.00
_cell.angle_gamma   90.00
#
_symmetry.space_group_name_H-M   'P 1'
#
loop_
_entity.id
_entity.type
_entity.pdbx_description
1 polymer ?
#
loop_
_entity_poly.entity_id
_entity_poly.type
_entity_poly.pdbx_seq_one_letter_code
_entity_poly.pdbx_strand_id
1 'polypeptide(L)'
;MSDYRYHVAVENHIAEHHWTEKLADAFLGATLPFYFGCPNASDYFPAESFIPIDIRDFDTAVSTIKDAIDSHQYERRLPVILETRRLVLEEINLFSVLSGEIEKRNDPAATPGQGALLWSRHAIRHEFLRHTLRFAWERINSTRVRRNKSSSRLIDQSYDFHSLHRFRGDC
;
A
#
# COMPACT_ATOMS: atom_id res chain seq x y z
N MET A 1 -20.38 6.76 -12.96
CA MET A 1 -20.49 8.21 -12.72
C MET A 1 -20.52 8.99 -14.05
N SER A 2 -21.15 8.48 -15.11
CA SER A 2 -21.12 9.10 -16.46
C SER A 2 -21.88 10.42 -16.58
N ASP A 3 -22.73 10.74 -15.59
CA ASP A 3 -23.69 11.84 -15.70
C ASP A 3 -23.27 13.08 -14.89
N TYR A 4 -22.09 13.05 -14.27
CA TYR A 4 -21.58 14.13 -13.42
C TYR A 4 -20.19 14.57 -13.84
N ARG A 5 -19.94 15.89 -13.79
CA ARG A 5 -18.63 16.49 -14.10
C ARG A 5 -17.71 16.58 -12.89
N TYR A 6 -18.29 16.63 -11.69
CA TYR A 6 -17.58 16.85 -10.44
C TYR A 6 -17.89 15.72 -9.46
N HIS A 7 -16.94 15.44 -8.57
CA HIS A 7 -17.11 14.45 -7.49
C HIS A 7 -16.53 14.99 -6.19
N VAL A 8 -17.14 14.66 -5.05
CA VAL A 8 -16.61 15.03 -3.73
C VAL A 8 -15.94 13.80 -3.15
N ALA A 9 -14.61 13.83 -3.05
CA ALA A 9 -13.78 12.74 -2.57
C ALA A 9 -13.16 13.11 -1.21
N VAL A 10 -13.70 12.56 -0.12
CA VAL A 10 -13.25 12.86 1.24
C VAL A 10 -12.77 11.59 1.91
N GLU A 11 -11.55 11.61 2.42
CA GLU A 11 -10.97 10.50 3.16
C GLU A 11 -11.42 10.49 4.62
N ASN A 12 -11.47 9.29 5.20
CA ASN A 12 -11.82 9.10 6.61
C ASN A 12 -10.70 9.59 7.55
N HIS A 13 -9.47 9.72 7.06
CA HIS A 13 -8.31 10.13 7.82
C HIS A 13 -7.38 11.01 7.00
N ILE A 14 -6.73 11.97 7.67
CA ILE A 14 -5.79 12.90 7.07
C ILE A 14 -4.38 12.46 7.42
N ALA A 15 -3.65 11.97 6.44
CA ALA A 15 -2.25 11.57 6.59
C ALA A 15 -1.51 11.62 5.26
N GLU A 16 -0.20 11.85 5.33
CA GLU A 16 0.67 11.73 4.17
C GLU A 16 0.60 10.31 3.60
N HIS A 17 0.63 10.20 2.28
CA HIS A 17 0.55 8.94 1.53
C HIS A 17 -0.76 8.15 1.76
N HIS A 18 -1.78 8.76 2.36
CA HIS A 18 -3.07 8.14 2.66
C HIS A 18 -4.18 8.67 1.73
N TRP A 19 -4.07 8.36 0.44
CA TRP A 19 -5.16 8.47 -0.51
C TRP A 19 -5.73 7.08 -0.81
N THR A 20 -7.03 6.98 -1.08
CA THR A 20 -7.71 5.69 -1.26
C THR A 20 -8.48 5.61 -2.58
N GLU A 21 -9.29 4.57 -2.74
CA GLU A 21 -10.18 4.40 -3.88
C GLU A 21 -11.10 5.61 -4.11
N LYS A 22 -11.43 6.39 -3.07
CA LYS A 22 -12.32 7.56 -3.23
C LYS A 22 -11.78 8.58 -4.22
N LEU A 23 -10.47 8.83 -4.19
CA LEU A 23 -9.83 9.73 -5.14
C LEU A 23 -9.67 9.05 -6.52
N ALA A 24 -9.26 7.78 -6.55
CA ALA A 24 -9.08 7.04 -7.80
C ALA A 24 -10.40 6.87 -8.57
N ASP A 25 -11.51 6.56 -7.88
CA ASP A 25 -12.84 6.36 -8.45
C ASP A 25 -13.36 7.64 -9.13
N ALA A 26 -13.01 8.82 -8.61
CA ALA A 26 -13.33 10.09 -9.25
C ALA A 26 -12.66 10.22 -10.63
N PHE A 27 -11.37 9.85 -10.73
CA PHE A 27 -10.64 9.84 -12.00
C PHE A 27 -11.15 8.74 -12.94
N LEU A 28 -11.46 7.56 -12.40
CA LEU A 28 -12.13 6.48 -13.15
C LEU A 28 -13.56 6.83 -13.57
N GLY A 29 -14.17 7.86 -12.97
CA GLY A 29 -15.41 8.47 -13.44
C GLY A 29 -15.21 9.53 -14.52
N ALA A 30 -13.96 9.88 -14.87
CA ALA A 30 -13.60 11.04 -15.67
C ALA A 30 -14.21 12.35 -15.11
N THR A 31 -14.23 12.49 -13.79
CA THR A 31 -14.76 13.67 -13.08
C THR A 31 -13.62 14.52 -12.51
N LEU A 32 -13.89 15.79 -12.19
CA LEU A 32 -12.99 16.65 -11.43
C LEU A 32 -13.30 16.50 -9.92
N PRO A 33 -12.42 15.86 -9.14
CA PRO A 33 -12.63 15.71 -7.71
C PRO A 33 -12.37 17.01 -6.93
N PHE A 34 -13.28 17.33 -6.01
CA PHE A 34 -13.00 18.15 -4.83
C PHE A 34 -12.51 17.22 -3.72
N TYR A 35 -11.24 17.36 -3.32
CA TYR A 35 -10.53 16.36 -2.54
C TYR A 35 -10.11 16.86 -1.16
N PHE A 36 -10.27 16.01 -0.14
CA PHE A 36 -9.71 16.23 1.20
C PHE A 36 -9.28 14.90 1.84
N GLY A 37 -8.01 14.80 2.25
CA GLY A 37 -7.48 13.59 2.88
C GLY A 37 -5.97 13.51 2.92
N CYS A 38 -5.32 13.34 1.78
CA CYS A 38 -3.87 13.20 1.67
C CYS A 38 -3.19 14.56 1.40
N PRO A 39 -2.39 15.13 2.33
CA PRO A 39 -1.74 16.43 2.13
C PRO A 39 -0.79 16.47 0.94
N ASN A 40 -0.16 15.34 0.62
CA ASN A 40 0.78 15.19 -0.48
C ASN A 40 0.21 14.37 -1.65
N ALA A 41 -1.10 14.48 -1.92
CA ALA A 41 -1.72 13.83 -3.08
C ALA A 41 -1.09 14.24 -4.41
N SER A 42 -0.50 15.44 -4.49
CA SER A 42 0.23 15.94 -5.65
C SER A 42 1.53 15.18 -5.97
N ASP A 43 2.02 14.35 -5.04
CA ASP A 43 3.18 13.46 -5.30
C ASP A 43 2.79 12.28 -6.21
N TYR A 44 1.50 11.95 -6.27
CA TYR A 44 0.95 10.80 -7.00
C TYR A 44 0.17 11.20 -8.24
N PHE A 45 -0.49 12.36 -8.21
CA PHE A 45 -1.35 12.84 -9.28
C PHE A 45 -1.00 14.29 -9.65
N PRO A 46 -1.17 14.70 -10.92
CA PRO A 46 -1.00 16.11 -11.30
C PRO A 46 -1.84 17.02 -10.40
N ALA A 47 -1.28 18.11 -9.88
CA ALA A 47 -1.97 18.99 -8.94
C ALA A 47 -3.25 19.62 -9.54
N GLU A 48 -3.30 19.77 -10.87
CA GLU A 48 -4.44 20.30 -11.60
C GLU A 48 -5.57 19.28 -11.76
N SER A 49 -5.30 17.99 -11.54
CA SER A 49 -6.29 16.92 -11.70
C SER A 49 -7.38 16.93 -10.63
N PHE A 50 -7.14 17.58 -9.48
CA PHE A 50 -8.10 17.72 -8.39
C PHE A 50 -8.15 19.15 -7.85
N ILE A 51 -9.16 19.47 -7.05
CA ILE A 51 -9.28 20.73 -6.34
C ILE A 51 -9.26 20.41 -4.84
N PRO A 52 -8.22 20.80 -4.09
CA PRO A 52 -8.20 20.60 -2.65
C PRO A 52 -9.28 21.45 -1.98
N ILE A 53 -10.01 20.87 -1.04
CA ILE A 53 -10.95 21.56 -0.16
C ILE A 53 -10.63 21.20 1.29
N ASP A 54 -10.96 22.06 2.26
CA ASP A 54 -10.89 21.72 3.68
C ASP A 54 -12.30 21.62 4.25
N ILE A 55 -12.76 20.41 4.56
CA ILE A 55 -14.12 20.21 5.10
C ILE A 55 -14.31 20.78 6.50
N ARG A 56 -13.21 21.12 7.20
CA ARG A 56 -13.24 21.76 8.51
C ARG A 56 -13.56 23.25 8.40
N ASP A 57 -13.31 23.84 7.24
CA ASP A 57 -13.73 25.19 6.86
C ASP A 57 -14.84 25.11 5.81
N PHE A 58 -16.05 24.87 6.30
CA PHE A 58 -17.21 24.59 5.46
C PHE A 58 -17.55 25.72 4.50
N ASP A 59 -17.51 26.97 4.95
CA ASP A 59 -17.87 28.12 4.13
C ASP A 59 -16.89 28.31 2.96
N THR A 60 -15.58 28.17 3.23
CA THR A 60 -14.54 28.22 2.20
C THR A 60 -14.61 27.04 1.25
N ALA A 61 -14.92 25.83 1.73
CA ALA A 61 -15.09 24.67 0.86
C ALA A 61 -16.28 24.87 -0.11
N VAL A 62 -17.41 25.37 0.39
CA VAL A 62 -18.61 25.62 -0.42
C VAL A 62 -18.36 26.73 -1.45
N SER A 63 -17.69 27.83 -1.07
CA SER A 63 -17.34 28.89 -2.03
C SER A 63 -16.41 28.36 -3.13
N THR A 64 -15.38 27.61 -2.76
CA THR A 64 -14.44 26.97 -3.71
C THR A 64 -15.16 26.06 -4.71
N ILE A 65 -16.13 25.26 -4.24
CA ILE A 65 -16.92 24.38 -5.09
C ILE A 65 -17.77 25.18 -6.08
N LYS A 66 -18.47 26.22 -5.60
CA LYS A 66 -19.30 27.09 -6.45
C LYS A 66 -18.46 27.80 -7.50
N ASP A 67 -17.36 28.41 -7.08
CA ASP A 67 -16.46 29.14 -7.97
C ASP A 67 -15.87 28.21 -9.06
N ALA A 68 -15.55 26.96 -8.70
CA ALA A 68 -15.04 25.98 -9.66
C ALA A 68 -16.09 25.51 -10.69
N ILE A 69 -17.37 25.50 -10.31
CA ILE A 69 -18.49 25.21 -11.21
C ILE A 69 -18.74 26.41 -12.12
N ASP A 70 -18.86 27.60 -11.55
CA ASP A 70 -19.15 28.85 -12.28
C ASP A 70 -18.03 29.23 -13.25
N SER A 71 -16.78 28.90 -12.91
CA SER A 71 -15.61 29.12 -13.77
C SER A 71 -15.29 27.96 -14.72
N HIS A 72 -16.19 26.97 -14.83
CA HIS A 72 -16.06 25.83 -15.77
C HIS A 72 -14.70 25.11 -15.66
N GLN A 73 -14.24 24.86 -14.43
CA GLN A 73 -12.93 24.23 -14.19
C GLN A 73 -12.83 22.82 -14.77
N TYR A 74 -13.95 22.09 -14.84
CA TYR A 74 -13.98 20.76 -15.42
C TYR A 74 -13.50 20.78 -16.88
N GLU A 75 -14.09 21.62 -17.72
CA GLU A 75 -13.76 21.72 -19.14
C GLU A 75 -12.30 22.12 -19.35
N ARG A 76 -11.81 23.05 -18.52
CA ARG A 76 -10.42 23.53 -18.57
C ARG A 76 -9.40 22.47 -18.18
N ARG A 77 -9.77 21.57 -17.27
CA ARG A 77 -8.88 20.53 -16.70
C ARG A 77 -9.09 19.15 -17.31
N LEU A 78 -10.08 18.99 -18.19
CA LEU A 78 -10.43 17.70 -18.81
C LEU A 78 -9.23 16.95 -19.39
N PRO A 79 -8.27 17.57 -20.11
CA PRO A 79 -7.09 16.85 -20.60
C PRO A 79 -6.27 16.21 -19.46
N VAL A 80 -6.09 16.94 -18.35
CA VAL A 80 -5.34 16.45 -17.19
C VAL A 80 -6.12 15.36 -16.45
N ILE A 81 -7.45 15.49 -16.36
CA ILE A 81 -8.31 14.46 -15.76
C ILE A 81 -8.21 13.15 -16.55
N LEU A 82 -8.24 13.21 -17.88
CA LEU A 82 -8.11 12.03 -18.74
C LEU A 82 -6.73 11.40 -18.65
N GLU A 83 -5.66 12.20 -18.55
CA GLU A 83 -4.32 11.66 -18.30
C GLU A 83 -4.23 11.01 -16.92
N THR A 84 -4.81 11.64 -15.89
CA THR A 84 -4.80 11.07 -14.54
C THR A 84 -5.58 9.77 -14.46
N ARG A 85 -6.70 9.67 -15.21
CA ARG A 85 -7.43 8.41 -15.40
C ARG A 85 -6.52 7.34 -16.01
N ARG A 86 -5.73 7.69 -17.03
CA ARG A 86 -4.76 6.77 -17.65
C ARG A 86 -3.73 6.31 -16.61
N LEU A 87 -3.16 7.22 -15.83
CA LEU A 87 -2.22 6.89 -14.74
C LEU A 87 -2.80 5.88 -13.74
N VAL A 88 -4.05 6.07 -13.32
CA VAL A 88 -4.74 5.13 -12.42
C VAL A 88 -4.89 3.75 -13.07
N LEU A 89 -5.28 3.69 -14.34
CA LEU A 89 -5.53 2.44 -15.07
C LEU A 89 -4.25 1.70 -15.52
N GLU A 90 -3.16 2.42 -15.70
CA GLU A 90 -1.98 1.86 -16.38
C GLU A 90 -0.74 1.83 -15.49
N GLU A 91 -0.63 2.67 -14.47
CA GLU A 91 0.61 2.84 -13.71
C GLU A 91 0.43 2.59 -12.21
N ILE A 92 -0.62 3.14 -11.60
CA ILE A 92 -0.75 3.20 -10.14
C ILE A 92 -1.48 1.98 -9.58
N ASN A 93 -2.38 1.35 -10.35
CA ASN A 93 -3.11 0.20 -9.82
C ASN A 93 -2.19 -1.01 -9.59
N LEU A 94 -2.59 -1.85 -8.63
CA LEU A 94 -1.83 -3.01 -8.21
C LEU A 94 -1.51 -3.97 -9.38
N PHE A 95 -2.45 -4.18 -10.29
CA PHE A 95 -2.27 -5.12 -11.40
C PHE A 95 -1.22 -4.62 -12.39
N SER A 96 -1.21 -3.33 -12.68
CA SER A 96 -0.18 -2.68 -13.52
C SER A 96 1.21 -2.83 -12.92
N VAL A 97 1.36 -2.51 -11.63
CA VAL A 97 2.65 -2.66 -10.94
C VAL A 97 3.11 -4.12 -10.94
N LEU A 98 2.20 -5.05 -10.66
CA LEU A 98 2.51 -6.48 -10.67
C LEU A 98 2.87 -6.97 -12.08
N SER A 99 2.13 -6.57 -13.11
CA SER A 99 2.42 -6.95 -14.50
C SER A 99 3.80 -6.47 -14.90
N GLY A 100 4.10 -5.19 -14.66
CA GLY A 100 5.42 -4.63 -14.96
C GLY A 100 6.55 -5.34 -14.21
N GLU A 101 6.32 -5.73 -12.96
CA GLU A 101 7.35 -6.43 -12.19
C GLU A 101 7.51 -7.91 -12.59
N ILE A 102 6.44 -8.58 -12.99
CA ILE A 102 6.48 -9.92 -13.56
C ILE A 102 7.23 -9.89 -14.89
N GLU A 103 6.89 -8.96 -15.78
CA GLU A 103 7.50 -8.81 -17.09
C GLU A 103 9.00 -8.55 -17.00
N LYS A 104 9.44 -7.67 -16.09
CA LYS A 104 10.88 -7.42 -15.83
C LYS A 104 11.66 -8.66 -15.41
N ARG A 105 11.00 -9.62 -14.76
CA ARG A 105 11.61 -10.83 -14.20
C ARG A 105 11.31 -12.08 -15.04
N ASN A 106 10.48 -11.93 -16.07
CA ASN A 106 10.15 -13.01 -16.96
C ASN A 106 11.30 -13.21 -17.94
N ASP A 107 11.94 -14.38 -17.87
CA ASP A 107 12.92 -14.79 -18.88
C ASP A 107 12.16 -15.55 -19.98
N PRO A 108 11.97 -14.96 -21.18
CA PRO A 108 11.25 -15.63 -22.26
C PRO A 108 12.00 -16.87 -22.80
N ALA A 109 13.29 -17.02 -22.48
CA ALA A 109 14.08 -18.22 -22.79
C ALA A 109 14.04 -19.27 -21.67
N ALA A 110 13.48 -18.96 -20.51
CA ALA A 110 13.30 -19.93 -19.44
C ALA A 110 12.33 -21.02 -19.89
N THR A 111 12.86 -22.24 -20.01
CA THR A 111 12.03 -23.41 -20.31
C THR A 111 11.14 -23.68 -19.10
N PRO A 112 9.81 -23.88 -19.25
CA PRO A 112 8.97 -24.34 -18.15
C PRO A 112 9.62 -25.59 -17.56
N GLY A 113 10.01 -25.54 -16.29
CA GLY A 113 10.67 -26.68 -15.64
C GLY A 113 9.82 -27.93 -15.86
N GLN A 114 10.34 -28.89 -16.64
CA GLN A 114 9.64 -30.15 -16.90
C GLN A 114 9.33 -30.79 -15.54
N GLY A 115 8.04 -30.86 -15.18
CA GLY A 115 7.56 -31.51 -13.97
C GLY A 115 6.92 -30.61 -12.90
N ALA A 116 6.84 -29.29 -13.09
CA ALA A 116 6.08 -28.43 -12.17
C ALA A 116 4.56 -28.54 -12.43
N LEU A 117 3.94 -29.63 -11.99
CA LEU A 117 2.48 -29.72 -11.98
C LEU A 117 1.94 -28.64 -11.04
N LEU A 118 1.13 -27.70 -11.53
CA LEU A 118 0.48 -26.71 -10.68
C LEU A 118 -0.79 -27.35 -10.10
N TRP A 119 -0.72 -27.84 -8.87
CA TRP A 119 -1.86 -28.50 -8.24
C TRP A 119 -2.92 -27.48 -7.83
N SER A 120 -4.19 -27.81 -8.03
CA SER A 120 -5.27 -27.00 -7.47
C SER A 120 -5.23 -27.08 -5.94
N ARG A 121 -5.64 -25.99 -5.27
CA ARG A 121 -5.75 -25.96 -3.79
C ARG A 121 -6.60 -27.10 -3.23
N HIS A 122 -7.59 -27.57 -4.01
CA HIS A 122 -8.42 -28.71 -3.64
C HIS A 122 -7.66 -30.04 -3.75
N ALA A 123 -6.88 -30.24 -4.81
CA ALA A 123 -6.05 -31.43 -4.98
C ALA A 123 -4.95 -31.55 -3.89
N ILE A 124 -4.34 -30.43 -3.49
CA ILE A 124 -3.37 -30.38 -2.38
C ILE A 124 -4.00 -30.78 -1.04
N ARG A 125 -5.29 -30.46 -0.83
CA ARG A 125 -6.02 -30.83 0.40
C ARG A 125 -6.30 -32.33 0.52
N HIS A 126 -6.26 -33.09 -0.57
CA HIS A 126 -6.40 -34.54 -0.52
C HIS A 126 -5.08 -35.25 -0.15
N GLU A 127 -3.91 -34.62 -0.36
CA GLU A 127 -2.61 -35.11 0.13
C GLU A 127 -2.24 -34.58 1.55
N PHE A 128 -3.16 -33.86 2.19
CA PHE A 128 -2.96 -33.00 3.36
C PHE A 128 -2.47 -33.70 4.65
N LEU A 129 -2.63 -35.02 4.79
CA LEU A 129 -2.19 -35.76 5.98
C LEU A 129 -0.66 -35.70 6.18
N ARG A 130 0.14 -35.72 5.11
CA ARG A 130 1.61 -35.69 5.24
C ARG A 130 2.14 -34.29 5.54
N HIS A 131 1.51 -33.26 4.97
CA HIS A 131 1.94 -31.86 5.16
C HIS A 131 1.49 -31.25 6.49
N THR A 132 0.30 -31.60 7.00
CA THR A 132 -0.13 -31.21 8.36
C THR A 132 0.78 -31.79 9.42
N LEU A 133 1.19 -33.06 9.28
CA LEU A 133 2.14 -33.70 10.18
C LEU A 133 3.51 -33.03 10.12
N ARG A 134 4.01 -32.65 8.94
CA ARG A 134 5.25 -31.88 8.80
C ARG A 134 5.16 -30.50 9.45
N PHE A 135 4.07 -29.76 9.24
CA PHE A 135 3.86 -28.44 9.85
C PHE A 135 3.73 -28.53 11.37
N ALA A 136 3.01 -29.54 11.88
CA ALA A 136 2.90 -29.82 13.30
C ALA A 136 4.27 -30.21 13.91
N TRP A 137 5.06 -31.01 13.20
CA TRP A 137 6.41 -31.41 13.62
C TRP A 137 7.40 -30.24 13.64
N GLU A 138 7.38 -29.37 12.62
CA GLU A 138 8.16 -28.12 12.59
C GLU A 138 7.78 -27.18 13.74
N ARG A 139 6.49 -27.11 14.09
CA ARG A 139 6.00 -26.34 15.25
C ARG A 139 6.43 -26.96 16.60
N ILE A 140 6.42 -28.28 16.73
CA ILE A 140 6.90 -28.98 17.94
C ILE A 140 8.43 -28.82 18.09
N ASN A 141 9.20 -28.91 17.01
CA ASN A 141 10.65 -28.74 17.08
C ASN A 141 11.07 -27.29 17.34
N SER A 142 10.37 -26.31 16.79
CA SER A 142 10.65 -24.89 17.08
C SER A 142 10.36 -24.52 18.55
N THR A 143 9.37 -25.13 19.19
CA THR A 143 9.14 -24.98 20.65
C THR A 143 10.19 -25.70 21.50
N ARG A 144 10.71 -26.86 21.06
CA ARG A 144 11.83 -27.56 21.71
C ARG A 144 13.14 -26.77 21.66
N VAL A 145 13.45 -26.13 20.52
CA VAL A 145 14.64 -25.28 20.36
C VAL A 145 14.56 -24.02 21.25
N ARG A 146 13.36 -23.45 21.44
CA ARG A 146 13.16 -22.33 22.39
C ARG A 146 13.37 -22.75 23.85
N ARG A 147 13.00 -23.98 24.23
CA ARG A 147 13.14 -24.50 25.60
C ARG A 147 14.58 -24.88 25.98
N ASN A 148 15.40 -25.32 25.00
CA ASN A 148 16.84 -25.54 25.24
C ASN A 148 17.65 -24.23 25.34
N LYS A 149 17.21 -23.15 24.67
CA LYS A 149 17.86 -21.82 24.77
C LYS A 149 17.62 -21.10 26.10
N SER A 150 16.65 -21.52 26.92
CA SER A 150 16.47 -20.98 28.28
C SER A 150 17.33 -21.72 29.32
N SER A 151 17.66 -23.00 29.09
CA SER A 151 18.54 -23.77 29.98
C SER A 151 20.02 -23.42 29.80
N SER A 152 20.44 -22.98 28.61
CA SER A 152 21.82 -22.55 28.34
C SER A 152 22.14 -21.12 28.79
N ARG A 153 21.14 -20.31 29.18
CA ARG A 153 21.36 -18.95 29.71
C ARG A 153 21.62 -18.89 31.21
N LEU A 154 21.47 -20.00 31.94
CA LEU A 154 21.77 -20.06 33.37
C LEU A 154 23.22 -20.43 33.69
N ILE A 155 24.06 -20.69 32.67
CA ILE A 155 25.48 -21.04 32.86
C ILE A 155 26.42 -19.90 32.41
N ASP A 156 25.92 -18.90 31.68
CA ASP A 156 26.74 -17.77 31.17
C ASP A 156 26.64 -16.47 32.00
N GLN A 157 25.94 -16.48 33.14
CA GLN A 157 25.76 -15.29 34.00
C GLN A 157 26.74 -15.19 35.19
N SER A 158 27.81 -15.97 35.22
CA SER A 158 28.82 -15.93 36.29
C SER A 158 30.18 -15.33 35.88
N TYR A 159 30.31 -14.77 34.68
CA TYR A 159 31.55 -14.14 34.21
C TYR A 159 31.29 -12.82 33.47
N ASP A 160 30.72 -11.81 34.14
CA ASP A 160 31.03 -10.40 33.80
C ASP A 160 30.57 -9.45 34.92
N PHE A 161 31.38 -9.31 35.97
CA PHE A 161 31.16 -8.28 37.00
C PHE A 161 32.47 -7.65 37.50
N HIS A 162 33.46 -7.49 36.62
CA HIS A 162 34.69 -6.76 36.96
C HIS A 162 35.28 -6.01 35.77
N SER A 163 34.56 -5.02 35.25
CA SER A 163 35.19 -3.86 34.59
C SER A 163 34.21 -2.70 34.42
N LEU A 164 33.96 -1.96 35.51
CA LEU A 164 33.28 -0.65 35.44
C LEU A 164 33.69 0.20 36.64
N HIS A 165 34.93 0.69 36.62
CA HIS A 165 35.36 1.82 37.46
C HIS A 165 36.54 2.54 36.80
N ARG A 166 36.26 3.38 35.80
CA ARG A 166 37.00 4.64 35.62
C ARG A 166 36.31 5.59 34.64
N PHE A 167 36.37 6.87 35.00
CA PHE A 167 35.98 8.08 34.25
C PHE A 167 34.60 8.70 34.52
N ARG A 168 34.51 9.32 35.69
CA ARG A 168 33.91 10.65 35.90
C ARG A 168 35.05 11.69 35.85
N GLY A 169 34.84 12.84 35.22
CA GLY A 169 35.77 13.98 35.28
C GLY A 169 35.50 15.06 34.23
N ASP A 170 34.68 16.03 34.64
CA ASP A 170 34.76 17.50 34.44
C ASP A 170 34.69 18.18 33.06
N CYS A 171 33.91 19.28 33.09
CA CYS A 171 33.72 20.40 32.15
C CYS A 171 32.75 20.21 30.98
#